data_AF-A0A937U1I7-F1
#
_entry.id   AF-A0A937U1I7-F1
#
_cell.length_a   1.000
_cell.length_b   1.000
_cell.length_c   1.000
_cell.angle_alpha   90.00
_cell.angle_beta   90.00
_cell.angle_gamma   90.00
#
_symmetry.space_group_name_H-M   'P 1'
#
loop_
_entity.id
_entity.type
_entity.pdbx_description
1 polymer ?
#
loop_
_entity_poly.entity_id
_entity_poly.type
_entity_poly.pdbx_seq_one_letter_code
_entity_poly.pdbx_strand_id
1 'polypeptide(L)'
;MDTSDKYRLRIQNCVGTIIDVHSSISDEYENEEFMSQFQGLEKAIEALDMSLVSEGDILMVEQATNALLGEFKVFFETGDFGHVYGYVLN
;
A
#
# COMPACT_ATOMS: atom_id res chain seq x y z
N MET A 1 10.05 -14.99 14.05
CA MET A 1 9.26 -14.72 12.84
C MET A 1 9.91 -15.47 11.69
N ASP A 2 9.17 -16.38 11.05
CA ASP A 2 9.66 -17.17 9.92
C ASP A 2 9.86 -16.28 8.68
N THR A 3 10.61 -16.75 7.68
CA THR A 3 10.80 -16.05 6.40
C THR A 3 9.46 -15.82 5.69
N SER A 4 8.55 -16.80 5.75
CA SER A 4 7.21 -16.71 5.18
C SER A 4 6.40 -15.57 5.82
N ASP A 5 6.48 -15.44 7.15
CA ASP A 5 5.80 -14.37 7.89
C ASP A 5 6.38 -12.99 7.52
N LYS A 6 7.70 -12.90 7.32
CA LYS A 6 8.38 -11.67 6.88
C LYS A 6 7.92 -11.24 5.49
N TYR A 7 7.83 -12.18 4.56
CA TYR A 7 7.39 -11.90 3.19
C TYR A 7 5.95 -11.43 3.16
N ARG A 8 5.07 -12.15 3.87
CA ARG A 8 3.68 -11.74 4.03
C ARG A 8 3.55 -10.33 4.57
N LEU A 9 4.25 -10.01 5.66
CA LEU A 9 4.20 -8.69 6.29
C LEU A 9 4.68 -7.59 5.34
N ARG A 10 5.71 -7.84 4.54
CA ARG A 10 6.21 -6.86 3.56
C ARG A 10 5.20 -6.56 2.46
N ILE A 11 4.56 -7.59 1.90
CA ILE A 11 3.51 -7.40 0.90
C ILE A 11 2.30 -6.68 1.52
N GLN A 12 1.89 -7.07 2.73
CA GLN A 12 0.80 -6.40 3.45
C GLN A 12 1.08 -4.92 3.70
N ASN A 13 2.30 -4.58 4.13
CA ASN A 13 2.69 -3.18 4.29
C ASN A 13 2.62 -2.40 2.97
N CYS A 14 3.08 -2.99 1.86
CA CYS A 14 3.00 -2.36 0.55
C CYS A 14 1.56 -2.02 0.15
N VAL A 15 0.63 -2.98 0.31
CA VAL A 15 -0.78 -2.77 -0.01
C VAL A 15 -1.45 -1.80 0.96
N GLY A 16 -1.19 -1.93 2.26
CA GLY A 16 -1.71 -1.04 3.29
C GLY A 16 -1.31 0.42 3.03
N THR A 17 -0.03 0.67 2.70
CA THR A 17 0.43 2.02 2.36
C THR A 17 -0.28 2.59 1.13
N ILE A 18 -0.54 1.79 0.09
CA ILE A 18 -1.28 2.26 -1.08
C ILE A 18 -2.72 2.62 -0.72
N ILE A 19 -3.37 1.78 0.11
CA ILE A 19 -4.73 2.05 0.62
C ILE A 19 -4.74 3.36 1.40
N ASP A 20 -3.82 3.54 2.35
CA ASP A 20 -3.77 4.73 3.20
C ASP A 20 -3.56 6.01 2.36
N VAL A 21 -2.62 5.98 1.42
CA VAL A 21 -2.36 7.12 0.51
C VAL A 21 -3.59 7.41 -0.34
N HIS A 22 -4.17 6.39 -0.97
CA HIS A 22 -5.34 6.59 -1.80
C HIS A 22 -6.54 7.08 -0.98
N SER A 23 -6.78 6.56 0.23
CA SER A 23 -7.83 7.04 1.14
C SER A 23 -7.66 8.54 1.45
N SER A 24 -6.42 8.97 1.73
CA SER A 24 -6.12 10.39 2.02
C SER A 24 -6.34 11.33 0.82
N ILE A 25 -6.30 10.78 -0.41
CA ILE A 25 -6.58 11.52 -1.65
C ILE A 25 -8.07 11.40 -2.01
N SER A 26 -8.70 10.25 -1.77
CA SER A 26 -10.05 9.92 -2.26
C SER A 26 -11.18 10.65 -1.54
N ASP A 27 -10.95 11.14 -0.32
CA ASP A 27 -11.91 12.00 0.39
C ASP A 27 -12.30 13.24 -0.44
N GLU A 28 -11.47 13.64 -1.42
CA GLU A 28 -11.77 14.73 -2.37
C GLU A 28 -12.28 14.27 -3.75
N TYR A 29 -12.15 12.99 -4.13
CA TYR A 29 -12.36 12.52 -5.52
C TYR A 29 -13.38 11.39 -5.70
N GLU A 30 -14.10 10.96 -4.65
CA GLU A 30 -15.21 9.98 -4.68
C GLU A 30 -14.94 8.70 -5.52
N ASN A 31 -13.75 8.10 -5.38
CA ASN A 31 -13.36 6.95 -6.20
C ASN A 31 -13.42 5.61 -5.46
N GLU A 32 -14.63 5.15 -5.15
CA GLU A 32 -14.90 3.92 -4.37
C GLU A 32 -14.45 2.63 -5.08
N GLU A 33 -14.42 2.61 -6.42
CA GLU A 33 -14.10 1.41 -7.20
C GLU A 33 -12.65 0.93 -6.96
N PHE A 34 -11.68 1.86 -6.94
CA PHE A 34 -10.28 1.53 -6.67
C PHE A 34 -10.07 1.00 -5.25
N MET A 35 -10.81 1.52 -4.27
CA MET A 35 -10.72 1.03 -2.89
C MET A 35 -11.18 -0.42 -2.76
N SER A 36 -12.22 -0.80 -3.48
CA SER A 36 -12.68 -2.20 -3.51
C SER A 36 -11.63 -3.16 -4.10
N GLN A 37 -10.85 -2.71 -5.08
CA GLN A 37 -9.79 -3.51 -5.70
C GLN A 37 -8.61 -3.73 -4.75
N PHE A 38 -8.18 -2.70 -4.02
CA PHE A 38 -7.10 -2.83 -3.04
C PHE A 38 -7.51 -3.69 -1.83
N GLN A 39 -8.74 -3.56 -1.33
CA GLN A 39 -9.27 -4.47 -0.31
C GLN A 39 -9.35 -5.92 -0.79
N GLY A 40 -9.68 -6.13 -2.07
CA GLY A 40 -9.64 -7.44 -2.71
C GLY A 40 -8.22 -8.02 -2.75
N LEU A 41 -7.23 -7.18 -3.06
CA LEU A 41 -5.81 -7.55 -3.07
C LEU A 41 -5.31 -7.93 -1.68
N GLU A 42 -5.70 -7.21 -0.63
CA GLU A 42 -5.35 -7.54 0.76
C GLU A 42 -5.83 -8.96 1.14
N LYS A 43 -7.09 -9.30 0.81
CA LYS A 43 -7.63 -10.66 1.02
C LYS A 43 -6.91 -11.71 0.19
N ALA A 44 -6.51 -11.39 -1.04
CA ALA A 44 -5.76 -12.32 -1.88
C ALA A 44 -4.37 -12.60 -1.28
N ILE A 45 -3.73 -11.60 -0.67
CA ILE A 45 -2.45 -11.76 0.01
C ILE A 45 -2.60 -12.70 1.20
N GLU A 46 -3.66 -12.58 2.01
CA GLU A 46 -3.93 -13.50 3.12
C GLU A 46 -3.99 -14.97 2.66
N ALA A 47 -4.58 -15.22 1.49
CA ALA A 47 -4.69 -16.56 0.89
C ALA A 47 -3.43 -17.03 0.15
N LEU A 48 -2.44 -16.16 -0.07
CA LEU A 48 -1.23 -16.48 -0.83
C LEU A 48 -0.37 -17.52 -0.11
N ASP A 49 0.06 -18.55 -0.85
CA ASP A 49 1.01 -19.55 -0.36
C ASP A 49 2.44 -19.00 -0.41
N MET A 50 2.95 -18.59 0.76
CA MET A 50 4.28 -17.98 0.89
C MET A 50 5.44 -18.95 0.60
N SER A 51 5.19 -20.27 0.55
CA SER A 51 6.23 -21.23 0.19
C SER A 51 6.65 -21.14 -1.28
N LEU A 52 5.81 -20.53 -2.12
CA LEU A 52 6.05 -20.31 -3.55
C LEU A 52 6.62 -18.92 -3.86
N VAL A 53 6.77 -18.07 -2.85
CA VAL A 53 7.17 -16.67 -3.01
C VAL A 53 8.66 -16.52 -2.73
N SER A 54 9.38 -15.90 -3.66
CA SER A 54 10.80 -15.60 -3.50
C SER A 54 11.02 -14.16 -3.03
N GLU A 55 12.20 -13.88 -2.48
CA GLU A 55 12.63 -12.51 -2.16
C GLU A 55 12.54 -11.58 -3.39
N GLY A 56 12.84 -12.11 -4.58
CA GLY A 56 12.75 -11.35 -5.83
C GLY A 56 11.33 -10.88 -6.13
N ASP A 57 10.32 -11.72 -5.86
CA ASP A 57 8.91 -11.37 -6.02
C ASP A 57 8.51 -10.25 -5.05
N ILE A 58 8.99 -10.32 -3.80
CA ILE A 58 8.75 -9.26 -2.81
C ILE A 58 9.36 -7.94 -3.24
N LEU A 59 10.60 -7.96 -3.73
CA LEU A 59 11.29 -6.77 -4.22
C LEU A 59 10.56 -6.15 -5.42
N MET A 60 9.99 -6.97 -6.32
CA MET A 60 9.19 -6.46 -7.43
C MET A 60 7.93 -5.73 -6.92
N VAL A 61 7.23 -6.27 -5.91
CA VAL A 61 6.09 -5.60 -5.28
C VAL A 61 6.53 -4.28 -4.65
N GLU A 62 7.59 -4.28 -3.85
CA GLU A 62 8.10 -3.06 -3.20
C GLU A 62 8.51 -1.98 -4.22
N GLN A 63 9.13 -2.38 -5.34
CA GLN A 63 9.49 -1.46 -6.42
C GLN A 63 8.26 -0.86 -7.10
N ALA A 64 7.26 -1.68 -7.42
CA ALA A 64 6.01 -1.22 -8.01
C ALA A 64 5.26 -0.25 -7.08
N THR A 65 5.21 -0.58 -5.78
CA THR A 65 4.63 0.30 -4.75
C THR A 65 5.38 1.62 -4.67
N ASN A 66 6.71 1.61 -4.61
CA ASN A 66 7.50 2.84 -4.54
C ASN A 66 7.36 3.71 -5.80
N ALA A 67 7.25 3.09 -6.99
CA ALA A 67 7.00 3.82 -8.23
C ALA A 67 5.64 4.54 -8.17
N LEU A 68 4.58 3.83 -7.76
CA LEU A 68 3.24 4.41 -7.60
C LEU A 68 3.22 5.54 -6.55
N LEU A 69 3.89 5.36 -5.41
CA LEU A 69 4.02 6.42 -4.39
C LEU A 69 4.76 7.66 -4.93
N GLY A 70 5.74 7.45 -5.81
CA GLY A 70 6.43 8.52 -6.52
C GLY A 70 5.50 9.34 -7.41
N GLU A 71 4.52 8.70 -8.05
CA GLU A 71 3.49 9.38 -8.85
C GLU A 71 2.54 10.18 -7.95
N PHE A 72 2.14 9.64 -6.79
CA PHE A 72 1.28 10.35 -5.84
C PHE A 72 1.95 11.53 -5.14
N LYS A 73 3.29 11.56 -5.08
CA LYS A 73 4.06 12.60 -4.41
C LYS A 73 3.64 14.02 -4.82
N VAL A 74 3.31 14.21 -6.10
CA VAL A 74 2.91 15.51 -6.66
C VAL A 74 1.68 16.08 -5.94
N PHE A 75 0.72 15.24 -5.53
CA PHE A 75 -0.47 15.68 -4.82
C PHE A 75 -0.14 16.24 -3.43
N PHE A 76 0.83 15.68 -2.73
CA PHE A 76 1.22 16.16 -1.39
C PHE A 76 2.16 17.36 -1.43
N GLU A 77 2.91 17.56 -2.51
CA GLU A 77 3.85 18.68 -2.65
C GLU A 77 3.15 20.02 -2.92
N THR A 78 1.95 20.02 -3.53
CA THR A 78 1.17 21.25 -3.76
C THR A 78 0.52 21.79 -2.49
N GLY A 79 0.44 20.97 -1.44
CA GLY A 79 -0.19 21.32 -0.16
C GLY A 79 -1.73 21.26 -0.18
N ASP A 80 -2.31 20.75 -1.28
CA ASP A 80 -3.76 20.55 -1.39
C ASP A 80 -4.24 19.38 -0.51
N PHE A 81 -3.37 18.38 -0.28
CA PHE A 81 -3.67 17.22 0.55
C PHE A 81 -2.89 17.24 1.87
N GLY A 82 -3.55 16.80 2.94
CA GLY A 82 -2.96 16.64 4.26
C GLY A 82 -1.92 15.52 4.34
N HIS A 83 -1.32 15.33 5.52
CA HIS A 83 -0.44 14.19 5.75
C HIS A 83 -1.23 12.88 5.77
N VAL A 84 -0.71 11.84 5.10
CA VAL A 84 -1.29 10.48 5.11
C VAL A 84 -1.34 9.91 6.53
N TYR A 85 -0.26 10.09 7.30
CA TYR A 85 -0.19 9.73 8.71
C TYR A 85 0.02 10.98 9.55
N GLY A 86 -0.93 11.27 10.44
CA GLY A 86 -0.80 12.38 11.38
C GLY A 86 0.17 12.05 12.52
N TYR A 87 0.95 13.04 12.97
CA TYR A 87 1.52 12.98 14.31
C TYR A 87 0.39 13.18 15.32
N VAL A 88 -0.02 12.13 16.04
CA VAL A 88 -0.74 12.30 17.31
C VAL A 88 0.26 12.86 18.30
N LEU A 89 0.37 14.19 18.35
CA LEU A 89 1.04 14.89 19.45
C LEU A 89 0.10 14.78 20.66
N ASN A 90 0.41 13.85 21.56
CA ASN A 90 -0.07 13.90 22.95
C ASN A 90 0.55 15.06 23.70
#